data_AF-A0AA41FFP4-F1
#
_entry.id   AF-A0AA41FFP4-F1
#
_cell.length_a   1.000
_cell.length_b   1.000
_cell.length_c   1.000
_cell.angle_alpha   90.00
_cell.angle_beta   90.00
_cell.angle_gamma   90.00
#
_symmetry.space_group_name_H-M   'P 1'
#
loop_
_entity.id
_entity.type
_entity.pdbx_description
1 polymer ?
#
loop_
_entity_poly.entity_id
_entity_poly.type
_entity_poly.pdbx_seq_one_letter_code
_entity_poly.pdbx_strand_id
1 'polypeptide(L)'
;MIKKELFYEFYSSHISQNLEEIESEYKAFSNHWNEVMEYYLEKEDKPYKDSEYVQLAYLYAIIWGDYAVASLRRDRHSIENTLFTTLATNISNDILAIIRLCLDGLDYQAMSIVRNLYEICLMLLNICIDEEKRNEFAESAKKENAYEVWRKFFNIRTMLETLSGYSDDEKLSEFWLSEYKQYYSKLSSFVHNDLANMYVYSYNKPEDEKESRVLNVNAHFATRYNEILEETVGIIWIVSRIFRHIIDNENYKKFIKQILGENLIEDLRFANNACYFANDYYLKLKRISDE
;
A
#
# COMPACT_ATOMS: atom_id res chain seq x y z
N MET A 1 -13.49 -11.69 6.70
CA MET A 1 -12.28 -11.73 7.56
C MET A 1 -11.38 -12.81 7.03
N ILE A 2 -10.06 -12.58 7.00
CA ILE A 2 -9.10 -13.58 6.55
C ILE A 2 -9.22 -14.83 7.45
N LYS A 3 -9.28 -16.00 6.82
CA LYS A 3 -9.53 -17.27 7.49
C LYS A 3 -8.41 -17.57 8.50
N LYS A 4 -8.80 -18.02 9.71
CA LYS A 4 -7.87 -18.39 10.79
C LYS A 4 -6.85 -19.42 10.30
N GLU A 5 -7.31 -20.38 9.50
CA GLU A 5 -6.51 -21.49 8.97
C GLU A 5 -5.36 -20.97 8.10
N LEU A 6 -5.58 -19.92 7.29
CA LEU A 6 -4.54 -19.33 6.44
C LEU A 6 -3.44 -18.67 7.28
N PHE A 7 -3.82 -17.96 8.35
CA PHE A 7 -2.86 -17.35 9.26
C PHE A 7 -2.02 -18.41 9.97
N TYR A 8 -2.66 -19.48 10.47
CA TYR A 8 -1.97 -20.54 11.20
C TYR A 8 -1.02 -21.31 10.30
N GLU A 9 -1.45 -21.62 9.07
CA GLU A 9 -0.60 -22.25 8.06
C GLU A 9 0.63 -21.39 7.76
N PHE A 10 0.44 -20.09 7.48
CA PHE A 10 1.55 -19.17 7.24
C PHE A 10 2.51 -19.08 8.44
N TYR A 11 1.99 -18.82 9.64
CA TYR A 11 2.83 -18.59 10.82
C TYR A 11 3.64 -19.84 11.20
N SER A 12 3.02 -21.01 11.12
CA SER A 12 3.67 -22.30 11.42
C SER A 12 4.75 -22.69 10.41
N SER A 13 4.62 -22.26 9.15
CA SER A 13 5.57 -22.56 8.08
C SER A 13 6.71 -21.55 7.98
N HIS A 14 6.50 -20.28 8.36
CA HIS A 14 7.46 -19.21 8.10
C HIS A 14 8.03 -18.52 9.36
N ILE A 15 7.35 -18.58 10.51
CA ILE A 15 7.74 -17.81 11.71
C ILE A 15 8.04 -18.70 12.91
N SER A 16 7.07 -19.48 13.38
CA SER A 16 7.22 -20.29 14.61
C SER A 16 6.30 -21.50 14.59
N GLN A 17 6.82 -22.65 15.02
CA GLN A 17 6.02 -23.87 15.23
C GLN A 17 5.37 -23.93 16.62
N ASN A 18 5.62 -22.95 17.49
CA ASN A 18 5.04 -22.89 18.83
C ASN A 18 3.57 -22.45 18.77
N LEU A 19 2.66 -23.38 19.09
CA LEU A 19 1.22 -23.13 19.07
C LEU A 19 0.77 -21.99 19.99
N GLU A 20 1.37 -21.84 21.18
CA GLU A 20 1.00 -20.77 22.12
C GLU A 20 1.38 -19.39 21.56
N GLU A 21 2.53 -19.31 20.87
CA GLU A 21 2.98 -18.09 20.21
C GLU A 21 2.07 -17.75 19.01
N ILE A 22 1.75 -18.74 18.17
CA ILE A 22 0.84 -18.57 17.02
C ILE A 22 -0.55 -18.10 17.50
N GLU A 23 -1.08 -18.69 18.58
CA GLU A 23 -2.36 -18.30 19.16
C GLU A 23 -2.34 -16.86 19.69
N SER A 24 -1.27 -16.48 20.38
CA SER A 24 -1.08 -15.13 20.89
C SER A 24 -1.04 -14.10 19.76
N GLU A 25 -0.28 -14.38 18.70
CA GLU A 25 -0.10 -13.49 17.55
C GLU A 25 -1.38 -13.38 16.73
N TYR A 26 -2.09 -14.49 16.52
CA TYR A 26 -3.40 -14.46 15.87
C TYR A 26 -4.42 -13.64 16.67
N LYS A 27 -4.39 -13.74 18.01
CA LYS A 27 -5.28 -12.96 18.86
C LYS A 27 -4.98 -11.46 18.76
N ALA A 28 -3.71 -11.07 18.76
CA ALA A 28 -3.30 -9.69 18.54
C ALA A 28 -3.75 -9.18 17.16
N PHE A 29 -3.51 -9.99 16.11
CA PHE A 29 -3.96 -9.73 14.75
C PHE A 29 -5.48 -9.54 14.66
N SER A 30 -6.24 -10.48 15.21
CA SER A 30 -7.69 -10.44 15.19
C SER A 30 -8.23 -9.24 15.94
N ASN A 31 -7.61 -8.83 17.05
CA ASN A 31 -8.02 -7.65 17.79
C ASN A 31 -7.81 -6.37 16.97
N HIS A 32 -6.62 -6.16 16.40
CA HIS A 32 -6.36 -4.99 15.53
C HIS A 32 -7.28 -4.98 14.30
N TRP A 33 -7.46 -6.13 13.67
CA TRP A 33 -8.39 -6.29 12.56
C TRP A 33 -9.80 -5.88 12.99
N ASN A 34 -10.30 -6.40 14.11
CA ASN A 34 -11.64 -6.11 14.59
C ASN A 34 -11.82 -4.63 14.96
N GLU A 35 -10.85 -3.99 15.62
CA GLU A 35 -10.90 -2.57 15.97
C GLU A 35 -11.02 -1.67 14.72
N VAL A 36 -10.20 -1.94 13.70
CA VAL A 36 -10.26 -1.19 12.44
C VAL A 36 -11.58 -1.49 11.72
N MET A 37 -11.97 -2.75 11.65
CA MET A 37 -13.20 -3.17 10.98
C MET A 37 -14.46 -2.67 11.69
N GLU A 38 -14.50 -2.53 13.00
CA GLU A 38 -15.64 -1.97 13.73
C GLU A 38 -15.89 -0.53 13.28
N TYR A 39 -14.83 0.25 13.06
CA TYR A 39 -14.93 1.62 12.59
C TYR A 39 -15.37 1.74 11.12
N TYR A 40 -14.96 0.80 10.25
CA TYR A 40 -15.21 0.86 8.80
C TYR A 40 -16.40 -0.02 8.32
N LEU A 41 -16.56 -1.25 8.81
CA LEU A 41 -17.55 -2.24 8.35
C LEU A 41 -18.98 -2.01 8.83
N GLU A 42 -19.22 -1.22 9.89
CA GLU A 42 -20.57 -0.81 10.27
C GLU A 42 -21.26 -0.02 9.14
N LYS A 43 -20.49 0.51 8.19
CA LYS A 43 -20.94 1.34 7.08
C LYS A 43 -20.89 0.65 5.71
N GLU A 44 -20.72 -0.68 5.66
CA GLU A 44 -20.51 -1.43 4.41
C GLU A 44 -21.53 -2.55 4.14
N ASP A 45 -21.90 -2.71 2.86
CA ASP A 45 -22.79 -3.76 2.37
C ASP A 45 -22.13 -5.15 2.37
N LYS A 46 -22.92 -6.21 2.59
CA LYS A 46 -22.46 -7.61 2.70
C LYS A 46 -21.58 -8.16 1.57
N PRO A 47 -21.83 -7.95 0.25
CA PRO A 47 -21.07 -8.63 -0.80
C PRO A 47 -19.58 -8.24 -0.84
N TYR A 48 -19.21 -7.12 -0.22
CA TYR A 48 -17.85 -6.60 -0.23
C TYR A 48 -16.98 -7.16 0.91
N LYS A 49 -17.60 -7.67 1.98
CA LYS A 49 -16.91 -8.25 3.14
C LYS A 49 -16.20 -9.57 2.82
N ASP A 50 -16.62 -10.23 1.75
CA ASP A 50 -16.11 -11.54 1.33
C ASP A 50 -15.08 -11.46 0.18
N SER A 51 -14.83 -10.29 -0.40
CA SER A 51 -13.80 -10.13 -1.43
C SER A 51 -12.39 -10.25 -0.83
N GLU A 52 -11.60 -11.17 -1.37
CA GLU A 52 -10.23 -11.44 -0.91
C GLU A 52 -9.32 -10.22 -1.12
N TYR A 53 -9.50 -9.49 -2.22
CA TYR A 53 -8.75 -8.25 -2.50
C TYR A 53 -9.15 -7.11 -1.56
N VAL A 54 -10.43 -6.97 -1.20
CA VAL A 54 -10.86 -5.99 -0.19
C VAL A 54 -10.20 -6.30 1.15
N GLN A 55 -10.22 -7.57 1.57
CA GLN A 55 -9.60 -7.99 2.83
C GLN A 55 -8.09 -7.75 2.83
N LEU A 56 -7.41 -8.03 1.73
CA LEU A 56 -5.98 -7.81 1.60
C LEU A 56 -5.63 -6.30 1.54
N ALA A 57 -6.44 -5.48 0.87
CA ALA A 57 -6.28 -4.03 0.87
C ALA A 57 -6.41 -3.47 2.30
N TYR A 58 -7.43 -3.91 3.05
CA TYR A 58 -7.57 -3.55 4.45
C TYR A 58 -6.38 -3.98 5.31
N LEU A 59 -5.86 -5.20 5.10
CA LEU A 59 -4.68 -5.67 5.80
C LEU A 59 -3.48 -4.74 5.55
N TYR A 60 -3.27 -4.33 4.29
CA TYR A 60 -2.21 -3.38 3.96
C TYR A 60 -2.42 -2.00 4.59
N ALA A 61 -3.65 -1.49 4.63
CA ALA A 61 -3.94 -0.23 5.33
C ALA A 61 -3.53 -0.31 6.81
N ILE A 62 -3.88 -1.42 7.49
CA ILE A 62 -3.49 -1.67 8.89
C ILE A 62 -1.98 -1.68 9.04
N ILE A 63 -1.27 -2.44 8.19
CA ILE A 63 0.20 -2.55 8.23
C ILE A 63 0.87 -1.17 8.11
N TRP A 64 0.45 -0.34 7.16
CA TRP A 64 1.01 0.99 6.96
C TRP A 64 0.62 1.97 8.07
N GLY A 65 -0.59 1.84 8.62
CA GLY A 65 -1.01 2.56 9.83
C GLY A 65 -0.13 2.21 11.04
N ASP A 66 0.19 0.94 11.23
CA ASP A 66 1.04 0.48 12.33
C ASP A 66 2.48 1.00 12.19
N TYR A 67 3.05 0.98 10.98
CA TYR A 67 4.35 1.61 10.72
C TYR A 67 4.34 3.10 11.09
N ALA A 68 3.28 3.83 10.74
CA ALA A 68 3.14 5.24 11.07
C ALA A 68 3.06 5.47 12.59
N VAL A 69 2.22 4.69 13.29
CA VAL A 69 2.06 4.79 14.75
C VAL A 69 3.36 4.44 15.49
N ALA A 70 4.06 3.40 15.04
CA ALA A 70 5.32 2.98 15.63
C ALA A 70 6.40 4.07 15.51
N SER A 71 6.54 4.69 14.33
CA SER A 71 7.48 5.79 14.11
C SER A 71 7.16 7.00 15.01
N LEU A 72 5.89 7.38 15.12
CA LEU A 72 5.45 8.52 15.93
C LEU A 72 5.63 8.31 17.44
N ARG A 73 5.46 7.08 17.94
CA ARG A 73 5.62 6.77 19.38
C ARG A 73 7.04 6.98 19.87
N ARG A 74 8.02 6.88 18.98
CA ARG A 74 9.43 6.92 19.34
C ARG A 74 9.95 8.32 19.62
N ASP A 75 9.87 9.22 18.65
CA ASP A 75 10.25 10.61 18.81
C ASP A 75 9.39 11.49 17.92
N ARG A 76 8.44 12.19 18.54
CA ARG A 76 7.50 13.10 17.87
C ARG A 76 8.16 14.39 17.38
N HIS A 77 9.39 14.67 17.80
CA HIS A 77 10.12 15.88 17.43
C HIS A 77 11.16 15.65 16.34
N SER A 78 11.46 14.40 16.01
CA SER A 78 12.27 14.07 14.82
C SER A 78 11.50 14.41 13.55
N ILE A 79 12.16 15.17 12.68
CA ILE A 79 11.65 15.52 11.36
C ILE A 79 11.51 14.25 10.52
N GLU A 80 12.49 13.35 10.59
CA GLU A 80 12.53 12.08 9.88
C GLU A 80 11.33 11.20 10.23
N ASN A 81 11.04 11.04 11.53
CA ASN A 81 9.87 10.30 11.99
C ASN A 81 8.57 10.96 11.53
N THR A 82 8.51 12.29 11.57
CA THR A 82 7.32 13.05 11.13
C THR A 82 7.07 12.86 9.63
N LEU A 83 8.12 12.94 8.82
CA LEU A 83 8.04 12.71 7.38
C LEU A 83 7.57 11.30 7.06
N PHE A 84 8.22 10.28 7.66
CA PHE A 84 7.83 8.89 7.46
C PHE A 84 6.40 8.63 7.90
N THR A 85 6.04 9.07 9.12
CA THR A 85 4.69 8.92 9.68
C THR A 85 3.65 9.55 8.76
N THR A 86 3.91 10.75 8.24
CA THR A 86 2.97 11.44 7.33
C THR A 86 2.75 10.66 6.06
N LEU A 87 3.82 10.18 5.42
CA LEU A 87 3.71 9.41 4.18
C LEU A 87 3.07 8.04 4.42
N ALA A 88 3.45 7.31 5.47
CA ALA A 88 2.86 6.02 5.81
C ALA A 88 1.36 6.16 6.18
N THR A 89 0.99 7.22 6.89
CA THR A 89 -0.41 7.55 7.17
C THR A 89 -1.19 7.83 5.89
N ASN A 90 -0.62 8.58 4.95
CA ASN A 90 -1.25 8.85 3.67
C ASN A 90 -1.41 7.58 2.83
N ILE A 91 -0.43 6.66 2.83
CA ILE A 91 -0.57 5.34 2.18
C ILE A 91 -1.77 4.59 2.77
N SER A 92 -1.86 4.48 4.10
CA SER A 92 -2.99 3.83 4.77
C SER A 92 -4.33 4.48 4.39
N ASN A 93 -4.40 5.82 4.45
CA ASN A 93 -5.63 6.56 4.17
C ASN A 93 -6.05 6.46 2.70
N ASP A 94 -5.10 6.50 1.76
CA ASP A 94 -5.39 6.34 0.34
C ASP A 94 -5.95 4.95 0.05
N ILE A 95 -5.41 3.88 0.66
CA ILE A 95 -5.97 2.52 0.52
C ILE A 95 -7.41 2.48 1.02
N LEU A 96 -7.69 3.04 2.21
CA LEU A 96 -9.04 3.10 2.77
C LEU A 96 -10.00 3.93 1.91
N ALA A 97 -9.52 5.04 1.35
CA ALA A 97 -10.28 5.88 0.44
C ALA A 97 -10.59 5.14 -0.87
N ILE A 98 -9.63 4.42 -1.45
CA ILE A 98 -9.84 3.60 -2.65
C ILE A 98 -10.91 2.55 -2.39
N ILE A 99 -10.81 1.81 -1.28
CA ILE A 99 -11.83 0.83 -0.88
C ILE A 99 -13.18 1.54 -0.85
N ARG A 100 -13.32 2.63 -0.08
CA ARG A 100 -14.59 3.33 0.07
C ARG A 100 -15.17 3.83 -1.25
N LEU A 101 -14.36 4.46 -2.08
CA LEU A 101 -14.77 4.98 -3.39
C LEU A 101 -15.25 3.84 -4.30
N CYS A 102 -14.53 2.72 -4.33
CA CYS A 102 -14.95 1.52 -5.05
C CYS A 102 -16.29 0.95 -4.54
N LEU A 103 -16.52 0.93 -3.22
CA LEU A 103 -17.79 0.47 -2.62
C LEU A 103 -18.97 1.40 -2.94
N ASP A 104 -18.69 2.69 -3.09
CA ASP A 104 -19.65 3.71 -3.48
C ASP A 104 -19.82 3.81 -5.01
N GLY A 105 -19.09 3.00 -5.80
CA GLY A 105 -19.13 2.96 -7.26
C GLY A 105 -18.44 4.14 -7.97
N LEU A 106 -17.57 4.85 -7.25
CA LEU A 106 -16.82 6.01 -7.71
C LEU A 106 -15.44 5.59 -8.29
N ASP A 107 -15.48 4.74 -9.32
CA ASP A 107 -14.30 4.07 -9.89
C ASP A 107 -13.26 5.07 -10.44
N TYR A 108 -13.69 6.17 -11.06
CA TYR A 108 -12.78 7.20 -11.58
C TYR A 108 -11.99 7.90 -10.47
N GLN A 109 -12.69 8.27 -9.40
CA GLN A 109 -12.10 8.88 -8.22
C GLN A 109 -11.17 7.88 -7.54
N ALA A 110 -11.59 6.62 -7.39
CA ALA A 110 -10.75 5.56 -6.84
C ALA A 110 -9.43 5.44 -7.61
N MET A 111 -9.47 5.38 -8.95
CA MET A 111 -8.26 5.32 -9.79
C MET A 111 -7.37 6.56 -9.70
N SER A 112 -7.97 7.74 -9.49
CA SER A 112 -7.21 8.96 -9.24
C SER A 112 -6.42 8.85 -7.92
N ILE A 113 -7.03 8.26 -6.89
CA ILE A 113 -6.35 7.97 -5.62
C ILE A 113 -5.32 6.84 -5.78
N VAL A 114 -5.57 5.79 -6.59
CA VAL A 114 -4.56 4.75 -6.89
C VAL A 114 -3.29 5.36 -7.49
N ARG A 115 -3.44 6.35 -8.37
CA ARG A 115 -2.29 7.09 -8.92
C ARG A 115 -1.56 7.89 -7.84
N ASN A 116 -2.30 8.56 -6.95
CA ASN A 116 -1.70 9.28 -5.82
C ASN A 116 -0.95 8.34 -4.88
N LEU A 117 -1.55 7.19 -4.55
CA LEU A 117 -0.96 6.13 -3.75
C LEU A 117 0.38 5.67 -4.34
N TYR A 118 0.41 5.43 -5.64
CA TYR A 118 1.63 5.07 -6.37
C TYR A 118 2.74 6.14 -6.21
N GLU A 119 2.39 7.42 -6.40
CA GLU A 119 3.33 8.54 -6.26
C GLU A 119 3.85 8.69 -4.82
N ILE A 120 2.97 8.58 -3.83
CA ILE A 120 3.32 8.63 -2.40
C ILE A 120 4.21 7.46 -2.01
N CYS A 121 3.92 6.25 -2.48
CA CYS A 121 4.75 5.08 -2.21
C CYS A 121 6.17 5.26 -2.75
N LEU A 122 6.32 5.76 -3.98
CA LEU A 122 7.63 6.05 -4.57
C LEU A 122 8.38 7.12 -3.76
N MET A 123 7.68 8.17 -3.35
CA MET A 123 8.25 9.23 -2.53
C MET A 123 8.72 8.70 -1.18
N LEU A 124 7.93 7.86 -0.51
CA LEU A 124 8.30 7.21 0.75
C LEU A 124 9.58 6.40 0.57
N LEU A 125 9.65 5.54 -0.44
CA LEU A 125 10.86 4.74 -0.68
C LEU A 125 12.08 5.62 -1.00
N ASN A 126 11.89 6.72 -1.73
CA ASN A 126 12.97 7.65 -2.08
C ASN A 126 13.52 8.40 -0.86
N ILE A 127 12.66 8.95 0.00
CA ILE A 127 13.13 9.55 1.26
C ILE A 127 13.77 8.49 2.17
N CYS A 128 13.39 7.23 1.97
CA CYS A 128 13.93 6.08 2.66
C CYS A 128 15.23 5.51 2.06
N ILE A 129 15.80 6.07 1.00
CA ILE A 129 17.09 5.58 0.47
C ILE A 129 18.07 6.71 0.24
N ASP A 130 17.57 7.92 0.00
CA ASP A 130 18.37 9.07 -0.40
C ASP A 130 18.26 10.20 0.63
N GLU A 131 19.37 10.47 1.33
CA GLU A 131 19.47 11.50 2.36
C GLU A 131 19.34 12.91 1.79
N GLU A 132 19.89 13.18 0.59
CA GLU A 132 19.75 14.50 -0.05
C GLU A 132 18.28 14.77 -0.35
N LYS A 133 17.58 13.81 -0.95
CA LYS A 133 16.14 13.93 -1.25
C LYS A 133 15.32 14.12 0.02
N ARG A 134 15.61 13.37 1.08
CA ARG A 134 14.92 13.51 2.38
C ARG A 134 15.10 14.91 2.96
N ASN A 135 16.32 15.44 2.96
CA ASN A 135 16.63 16.76 3.51
C ASN A 135 15.99 17.89 2.67
N GLU A 136 16.03 17.78 1.34
CA GLU A 136 15.38 18.73 0.45
C GLU A 136 13.86 18.69 0.61
N PHE A 137 13.26 17.50 0.79
CA PHE A 137 11.83 17.36 1.08
C PHE A 137 11.47 18.01 2.42
N ALA A 138 12.23 17.72 3.48
CA ALA A 138 12.04 18.28 4.83
C ALA A 138 12.03 19.81 4.84
N GLU A 139 13.01 20.43 4.18
CA GLU A 139 13.17 21.89 4.17
C GLU A 139 12.26 22.57 3.15
N SER A 140 11.62 21.83 2.24
CA SER A 140 10.89 22.42 1.11
C SER A 140 9.74 23.34 1.51
N ALA A 141 9.00 22.97 2.57
CA ALA A 141 7.92 23.77 3.10
C ALA A 141 8.43 25.09 3.70
N LYS A 142 9.57 25.04 4.40
CA LYS A 142 10.22 26.20 5.03
C LYS A 142 10.88 27.14 4.03
N LYS A 143 11.40 26.58 2.93
CA LYS A 143 12.01 27.33 1.82
C LYS A 143 10.99 27.79 0.77
N GLU A 144 9.71 27.43 0.92
CA GLU A 144 8.62 27.73 -0.01
C GLU A 144 8.91 27.28 -1.46
N ASN A 145 9.72 26.23 -1.65
CA ASN A 145 10.19 25.75 -2.96
C ASN A 145 9.73 24.31 -3.27
N ALA A 146 8.59 23.91 -2.71
CA ALA A 146 8.07 22.55 -2.82
C ALA A 146 7.90 22.09 -4.27
N TYR A 147 7.47 22.97 -5.18
CA TYR A 147 7.29 22.63 -6.59
C TYR A 147 8.63 22.37 -7.31
N GLU A 148 9.66 23.18 -7.03
CA GLU A 148 11.01 23.00 -7.58
C GLU A 148 11.64 21.72 -7.06
N VAL A 149 11.52 21.45 -5.75
CA VAL A 149 11.99 20.22 -5.12
C VAL A 149 11.29 19.01 -5.74
N TRP A 150 9.97 19.07 -5.90
CA TRP A 150 9.20 18.01 -6.56
C TRP A 150 9.69 17.75 -7.98
N ARG A 151 9.78 18.79 -8.80
CA ARG A 151 10.20 18.69 -10.20
C ARG A 151 11.62 18.11 -10.33
N LYS A 152 12.54 18.51 -9.43
CA LYS A 152 13.94 18.10 -9.47
C LYS A 152 14.15 16.67 -8.93
N PHE A 153 13.54 16.32 -7.81
CA PHE A 153 13.89 15.12 -7.05
C PHE A 153 12.80 14.04 -7.04
N PHE A 154 11.53 14.43 -7.16
CA PHE A 154 10.36 13.57 -6.96
C PHE A 154 9.45 13.47 -8.20
N ASN A 155 9.93 13.82 -9.39
CA ASN A 155 9.25 13.38 -10.60
C ASN A 155 9.40 11.85 -10.75
N ILE A 156 8.42 11.18 -11.37
CA ILE A 156 8.37 9.71 -11.46
C ILE A 156 9.67 9.12 -12.00
N ARG A 157 10.22 9.70 -13.08
CA ARG A 157 11.43 9.20 -13.70
C ARG A 157 12.60 9.22 -12.72
N THR A 158 12.82 10.35 -12.05
CA THR A 158 13.90 10.51 -11.08
C THR A 158 13.70 9.63 -9.85
N MET A 159 12.46 9.38 -9.41
CA MET A 159 12.18 8.45 -8.31
C MET A 159 12.50 7.00 -8.66
N LEU A 160 12.17 6.57 -9.88
CA LEU A 160 12.48 5.24 -10.38
C LEU A 160 13.98 5.05 -10.63
N GLU A 161 14.65 6.05 -11.21
CA GLU A 161 16.10 6.03 -11.42
C GLU A 161 16.85 5.85 -10.10
N THR A 162 16.45 6.58 -9.05
CA THR A 162 17.01 6.40 -7.70
C THR A 162 16.79 4.98 -7.21
N LEU A 163 15.55 4.46 -7.21
CA LEU A 163 15.28 3.08 -6.75
C LEU A 163 16.11 2.03 -7.51
N SER A 164 16.23 2.15 -8.84
CA SER A 164 17.01 1.23 -9.67
C SER A 164 18.52 1.28 -9.39
N GLY A 165 19.05 2.46 -9.02
CA GLY A 165 20.46 2.65 -8.72
C GLY A 165 20.88 2.11 -7.34
N TYR A 166 19.92 1.83 -6.45
CA TYR A 166 20.16 1.30 -5.11
C TYR A 166 20.00 -0.22 -5.00
N SER A 167 19.48 -0.89 -6.02
CA SER A 167 19.44 -2.34 -6.03
C SER A 167 20.77 -2.90 -6.56
N ASP A 168 21.68 -3.29 -5.66
CA ASP A 168 22.77 -4.23 -6.01
C ASP A 168 22.22 -5.61 -6.43
N ASP A 169 20.93 -5.84 -6.19
CA ASP A 169 20.16 -6.99 -6.63
C ASP A 169 19.61 -6.75 -8.05
N GLU A 170 20.25 -7.40 -9.02
CA GLU A 170 19.95 -7.33 -10.45
C GLU A 170 18.50 -7.74 -10.76
N LYS A 171 17.93 -8.70 -9.99
CA LYS A 171 16.54 -9.12 -10.13
C LYS A 171 15.58 -8.04 -9.64
N LEU A 172 15.91 -7.37 -8.54
CA LEU A 172 15.14 -6.22 -8.05
C LEU A 172 15.16 -5.09 -9.10
N SER A 173 16.33 -4.78 -9.66
CA SER A 173 16.49 -3.72 -10.68
C SER A 173 15.61 -3.96 -11.92
N GLU A 174 15.62 -5.19 -12.43
CA GLU A 174 14.81 -5.60 -13.58
C GLU A 174 13.30 -5.57 -13.26
N PHE A 175 12.93 -6.00 -12.05
CA PHE A 175 11.56 -5.91 -11.53
C PHE A 175 11.08 -4.45 -11.41
N TRP A 176 11.94 -3.51 -10.99
CA TRP A 176 11.62 -2.07 -10.86
C TRP A 176 11.31 -1.40 -12.19
N LEU A 177 12.15 -1.62 -13.19
CA LEU A 177 12.11 -0.86 -14.43
C LEU A 177 11.03 -1.36 -15.38
N SER A 178 10.74 -2.66 -15.35
CA SER A 178 9.84 -3.30 -16.30
C SER A 178 8.36 -3.19 -15.90
N GLU A 179 7.99 -3.48 -14.64
CA GLU A 179 6.59 -3.49 -14.21
C GLU A 179 6.10 -2.12 -13.73
N TYR A 180 6.90 -1.41 -12.92
CA TYR A 180 6.46 -0.19 -12.25
C TYR A 180 6.22 0.99 -13.22
N LYS A 181 7.04 1.11 -14.27
CA LYS A 181 6.83 2.11 -15.34
C LYS A 181 5.53 1.89 -16.11
N GLN A 182 5.10 0.64 -16.26
CA GLN A 182 3.85 0.30 -16.94
C GLN A 182 2.64 0.71 -16.10
N TYR A 183 2.69 0.52 -14.77
CA TYR A 183 1.66 0.98 -13.84
C TYR A 183 1.42 2.48 -13.96
N TYR A 184 2.47 3.32 -13.86
CA TYR A 184 2.28 4.77 -13.97
C TYR A 184 1.67 5.20 -15.31
N SER A 185 2.15 4.62 -16.41
CA SER A 185 1.65 4.96 -17.75
C SER A 185 0.18 4.58 -17.91
N LYS A 186 -0.20 3.40 -17.42
CA LYS A 186 -1.58 2.90 -17.38
C LYS A 186 -2.48 3.81 -16.53
N LEU A 187 -2.08 4.09 -15.27
CA LEU A 187 -2.83 4.94 -14.34
C LEU A 187 -2.99 6.37 -14.88
N SER A 188 -1.90 6.95 -15.40
CA SER A 188 -1.90 8.30 -15.97
C SER A 188 -2.80 8.39 -17.21
N SER A 189 -2.79 7.37 -18.08
CA SER A 189 -3.69 7.33 -19.25
C SER A 189 -5.16 7.32 -18.87
N PHE A 190 -5.52 6.61 -17.80
CA PHE A 190 -6.90 6.51 -17.34
C PHE A 190 -7.43 7.83 -16.77
N VAL A 191 -6.58 8.53 -16.00
CA VAL A 191 -6.97 9.76 -15.29
C VAL A 191 -6.94 10.98 -16.21
N HIS A 192 -5.96 11.10 -17.13
CA HIS A 192 -5.76 12.33 -17.90
C HIS A 192 -6.30 12.31 -19.32
N ASN A 193 -6.41 11.13 -19.95
CA ASN A 193 -6.53 11.07 -21.40
C ASN A 193 -7.91 10.63 -21.90
N ASP A 194 -8.90 10.46 -21.01
CA ASP A 194 -10.20 9.97 -21.45
C ASP A 194 -11.36 10.65 -20.70
N LEU A 195 -11.88 11.69 -21.34
CA LEU A 195 -13.11 12.37 -20.91
C LEU A 195 -14.29 11.38 -20.83
N ALA A 196 -14.31 10.34 -21.66
CA ALA A 196 -15.34 9.31 -21.59
C ALA A 196 -15.18 8.48 -20.31
N ASN A 197 -13.96 8.14 -19.88
CA ASN A 197 -13.75 7.47 -18.60
C ASN A 197 -14.23 8.30 -17.42
N MET A 198 -14.01 9.62 -17.44
CA MET A 198 -14.56 10.51 -16.41
C MET A 198 -16.09 10.46 -16.40
N TYR A 199 -16.76 10.65 -17.54
CA TYR A 199 -18.23 10.66 -17.58
C TYR A 199 -18.87 9.31 -17.26
N VAL A 200 -18.25 8.24 -17.74
CA VAL A 200 -18.74 6.88 -17.54
C VAL A 200 -18.49 6.44 -16.11
N TYR A 201 -17.25 6.52 -15.63
CA TYR A 201 -16.85 5.85 -14.38
C TYR A 201 -16.93 6.74 -13.13
N SER A 202 -17.51 7.93 -13.24
CA SER A 202 -17.75 8.80 -12.08
C SER A 202 -18.85 8.29 -11.14
N TYR A 203 -19.78 7.47 -11.63
CA TYR A 203 -20.80 6.84 -10.80
C TYR A 203 -21.33 5.55 -11.46
N ASN A 204 -20.86 4.40 -10.96
CA ASN A 204 -21.17 3.08 -11.53
C ASN A 204 -21.92 2.16 -10.57
N LYS A 205 -22.50 2.69 -9.48
CA LYS A 205 -23.29 1.87 -8.55
C LYS A 205 -24.73 1.79 -9.07
N PRO A 206 -25.16 0.67 -9.69
CA PRO A 206 -26.54 0.53 -10.13
C PRO A 206 -27.48 0.53 -8.91
N GLU A 207 -28.63 1.19 -9.03
CA GLU A 207 -29.68 1.19 -8.01
C GLU A 207 -30.37 -0.18 -7.91
N ASP A 208 -30.45 -0.94 -9.00
CA ASP A 208 -31.07 -2.26 -9.04
C ASP A 208 -30.42 -3.24 -10.05
N GLU A 209 -30.83 -4.52 -10.00
CA GLU A 209 -30.36 -5.56 -10.93
C GLU A 209 -30.69 -5.27 -12.39
N LYS A 210 -31.77 -4.54 -12.66
CA LYS A 210 -32.21 -4.23 -14.02
C LYS A 210 -31.29 -3.18 -14.63
N GLU A 211 -30.97 -2.13 -13.89
CA GLU A 211 -29.98 -1.12 -14.25
C GLU A 211 -28.60 -1.76 -14.41
N SER A 212 -28.20 -2.64 -13.48
CA SER A 212 -26.95 -3.41 -13.60
C SER A 212 -26.88 -4.20 -14.92
N ARG A 213 -27.96 -4.88 -15.31
CA ARG A 213 -28.01 -5.62 -16.59
C ARG A 213 -27.93 -4.68 -17.80
N VAL A 214 -28.64 -3.55 -17.77
CA VAL A 214 -28.63 -2.56 -18.86
C VAL A 214 -27.26 -1.91 -19.05
N LEU A 215 -26.59 -1.55 -17.96
CA LEU A 215 -25.23 -1.01 -17.96
C LEU A 215 -24.21 -2.05 -18.46
N ASN A 216 -24.36 -3.31 -18.06
CA ASN A 216 -23.51 -4.41 -18.53
C ASN A 216 -23.68 -4.71 -20.03
N VAL A 217 -24.91 -4.71 -20.55
CA VAL A 217 -25.20 -5.08 -21.95
C VAL A 217 -24.77 -4.01 -22.94
N ASN A 218 -24.95 -2.73 -22.61
CA ASN A 218 -24.76 -1.66 -23.59
C ASN A 218 -23.34 -1.12 -23.68
N ALA A 219 -22.45 -1.45 -22.74
CA ALA A 219 -21.13 -0.83 -22.73
C ALA A 219 -20.03 -1.57 -21.94
N HIS A 220 -20.26 -2.82 -21.51
CA HIS A 220 -19.33 -3.52 -20.60
C HIS A 220 -18.98 -2.68 -19.34
N PHE A 221 -19.90 -1.84 -18.88
CA PHE A 221 -19.77 -1.08 -17.63
C PHE A 221 -20.11 -1.98 -16.45
N ALA A 222 -19.30 -3.02 -16.27
CA ALA A 222 -19.19 -3.64 -14.97
C ALA A 222 -18.36 -2.70 -14.08
N THR A 223 -18.82 -2.48 -12.85
CA THR A 223 -18.00 -1.87 -11.79
C THR A 223 -16.60 -2.48 -11.83
N ARG A 224 -15.57 -1.65 -12.03
CA ARG A 224 -14.17 -2.12 -12.12
C ARG A 224 -13.52 -2.30 -10.77
N TYR A 225 -14.31 -2.23 -9.69
CA TYR A 225 -13.82 -2.26 -8.32
C TYR A 225 -12.81 -3.38 -8.05
N ASN A 226 -13.04 -4.61 -8.54
CA ASN A 226 -12.09 -5.71 -8.36
C ASN A 226 -10.76 -5.45 -9.07
N GLU A 227 -10.78 -4.92 -10.30
CA GLU A 227 -9.56 -4.55 -11.03
C GLU A 227 -8.81 -3.43 -10.31
N ILE A 228 -9.53 -2.39 -9.84
CA ILE A 228 -8.94 -1.26 -9.11
C ILE A 228 -8.30 -1.74 -7.80
N LEU A 229 -8.98 -2.60 -7.05
CA LEU A 229 -8.46 -3.17 -5.81
C LEU A 229 -7.28 -4.11 -6.06
N GLU A 230 -7.33 -4.91 -7.13
CA GLU A 230 -6.23 -5.79 -7.54
C GLU A 230 -4.97 -4.97 -7.90
N GLU A 231 -5.14 -3.87 -8.63
CA GLU A 231 -4.06 -2.93 -8.94
C GLU A 231 -3.51 -2.26 -7.68
N THR A 232 -4.39 -1.80 -6.78
CA THR A 232 -4.04 -1.20 -5.50
C THR A 232 -3.20 -2.15 -4.66
N VAL A 233 -3.68 -3.37 -4.49
CA VAL A 233 -3.00 -4.42 -3.74
C VAL A 233 -1.67 -4.79 -4.42
N GLY A 234 -1.62 -4.86 -5.75
CA GLY A 234 -0.38 -5.11 -6.50
C GLY A 234 0.69 -4.06 -6.25
N ILE A 235 0.33 -2.77 -6.34
CA ILE A 235 1.22 -1.65 -6.03
C ILE A 235 1.74 -1.78 -4.60
N ILE A 236 0.86 -1.96 -3.62
CA ILE A 236 1.27 -2.00 -2.21
C ILE A 236 2.07 -3.26 -1.87
N TRP A 237 1.75 -4.41 -2.45
CA TRP A 237 2.53 -5.62 -2.30
C TRP A 237 3.98 -5.37 -2.74
N ILE A 238 4.17 -4.79 -3.92
CA ILE A 238 5.49 -4.43 -4.43
C ILE A 238 6.23 -3.48 -3.47
N VAL A 239 5.59 -2.38 -3.07
CA VAL A 239 6.18 -1.37 -2.16
C VAL A 239 6.58 -1.99 -0.83
N SER A 240 5.71 -2.84 -0.29
CA SER A 240 5.93 -3.51 0.99
C SER A 240 7.10 -4.51 0.90
N ARG A 241 7.30 -5.18 -0.24
CA ARG A 241 8.49 -6.01 -0.48
C ARG A 241 9.77 -5.18 -0.52
N ILE A 242 9.77 -4.05 -1.21
CA ILE A 242 10.93 -3.13 -1.26
C ILE A 242 11.27 -2.66 0.13
N PHE A 243 10.28 -2.14 0.82
CA PHE A 243 10.46 -1.51 2.11
C PHE A 243 11.03 -2.51 3.12
N ARG A 244 10.58 -3.77 3.09
CA ARG A 244 11.18 -4.85 3.87
C ARG A 244 12.62 -5.13 3.47
N HIS A 245 12.93 -5.23 2.18
CA HIS A 245 14.31 -5.39 1.74
C HIS A 245 15.21 -4.27 2.27
N ILE A 246 14.72 -3.02 2.29
CA ILE A 246 15.43 -1.88 2.87
C ILE A 246 15.59 -2.05 4.40
N ILE A 247 14.57 -2.52 5.11
CA ILE A 247 14.63 -2.78 6.55
C ILE A 247 15.66 -3.87 6.91
N ASP A 248 15.66 -4.98 6.17
CA ASP A 248 16.42 -6.18 6.51
C ASP A 248 17.91 -6.07 6.11
N ASN A 249 18.21 -5.28 5.08
CA ASN A 249 19.55 -5.16 4.52
C ASN A 249 20.47 -4.31 5.41
N GLU A 250 21.63 -4.87 5.77
CA GLU A 250 22.59 -4.25 6.71
C GLU A 250 23.13 -2.91 6.23
N ASN A 251 23.25 -2.71 4.91
CA ASN A 251 23.70 -1.45 4.33
C ASN A 251 22.74 -0.30 4.64
N TYR A 252 21.45 -0.62 4.78
CA TYR A 252 20.38 0.35 5.04
C TYR A 252 19.94 0.38 6.52
N LYS A 253 20.37 -0.58 7.35
CA LYS A 253 20.07 -0.62 8.79
C LYS A 253 20.41 0.70 9.50
N LYS A 254 21.53 1.36 9.17
CA LYS A 254 21.89 2.65 9.80
C LYS A 254 20.86 3.75 9.49
N PHE A 255 20.38 3.77 8.26
CA PHE A 255 19.41 4.72 7.74
C PHE A 255 18.00 4.42 8.30
N ILE A 256 17.59 3.15 8.33
CA ILE A 256 16.34 2.70 8.94
C ILE A 256 16.36 2.96 10.46
N LYS A 257 17.50 2.77 11.13
CA LYS A 257 17.68 3.15 12.54
C LYS A 257 17.54 4.66 12.78
N GLN A 258 17.87 5.50 11.79
CA GLN A 258 17.65 6.95 11.90
C GLN A 258 16.17 7.31 11.82
N ILE A 259 15.38 6.70 10.94
CA ILE A 259 13.93 7.01 10.74
C ILE A 259 12.99 6.22 11.66
N LEU A 260 13.38 5.04 12.11
CA LEU A 260 12.48 4.10 12.80
C LEU A 260 13.08 3.59 14.11
N GLY A 261 14.40 3.36 14.18
CA GLY A 261 15.11 3.21 15.46
C GLY A 261 15.96 2.00 15.69
N GLU A 262 16.70 2.01 16.80
CA GLU A 262 17.63 0.94 17.17
C GLU A 262 16.92 -0.33 17.64
N ASN A 263 15.73 -0.23 18.26
CA ASN A 263 14.90 -1.36 18.71
C ASN A 263 13.85 -1.81 17.67
N LEU A 264 14.13 -1.56 16.39
CA LEU A 264 13.24 -1.73 15.24
C LEU A 264 12.45 -3.05 15.21
N ILE A 265 13.12 -4.14 15.61
CA ILE A 265 12.65 -5.50 15.41
C ILE A 265 11.50 -5.83 16.37
N GLU A 266 11.53 -5.34 17.61
CA GLU A 266 10.46 -5.61 18.58
C GLU A 266 9.26 -4.68 18.36
N ASP A 267 9.50 -3.38 18.14
CA ASP A 267 8.43 -2.39 17.98
C ASP A 267 7.64 -2.55 16.66
N LEU A 268 8.29 -3.08 15.61
CA LEU A 268 7.66 -3.37 14.32
C LEU A 268 7.32 -4.85 14.13
N ARG A 269 7.53 -5.71 15.14
CA ARG A 269 7.31 -7.16 15.03
C ARG A 269 5.95 -7.48 14.44
N PHE A 270 4.90 -6.83 14.94
CA PHE A 270 3.54 -7.05 14.43
C PHE A 270 3.38 -6.62 12.97
N ALA A 271 3.77 -5.39 12.63
CA ALA A 271 3.68 -4.87 11.26
C ALA A 271 4.51 -5.71 10.27
N ASN A 272 5.69 -6.17 10.69
CA ASN A 272 6.55 -7.04 9.90
C ASN A 272 5.90 -8.41 9.67
N ASN A 273 5.41 -9.07 10.72
CA ASN A 273 4.74 -10.37 10.64
C ASN A 273 3.47 -10.29 9.77
N ALA A 274 2.65 -9.25 9.99
CA ALA A 274 1.46 -8.98 9.19
C ALA A 274 1.82 -8.73 7.72
N CYS A 275 2.93 -8.03 7.46
CA CYS A 275 3.45 -7.84 6.11
C CYS A 275 3.88 -9.17 5.47
N TYR A 276 4.62 -10.04 6.16
CA TYR A 276 4.94 -11.38 5.61
C TYR A 276 3.68 -12.17 5.28
N PHE A 277 2.68 -12.15 6.17
CA PHE A 277 1.40 -12.80 5.92
C PHE A 277 0.67 -12.21 4.71
N ALA A 278 0.61 -10.88 4.58
CA ALA A 278 -0.02 -10.20 3.45
C ALA A 278 0.65 -10.56 2.11
N ASN A 279 1.98 -10.73 2.11
CA ASN A 279 2.74 -11.12 0.94
C ASN A 279 2.45 -12.57 0.52
N ASP A 280 2.49 -13.52 1.47
CA ASP A 280 2.11 -14.93 1.20
C ASP A 280 0.66 -15.02 0.70
N TYR A 281 -0.25 -14.27 1.33
CA TYR A 281 -1.64 -14.26 0.93
C TYR A 281 -1.84 -13.69 -0.47
N TYR A 282 -1.15 -12.61 -0.84
CA TYR A 282 -1.18 -12.07 -2.20
C TYR A 282 -0.73 -13.10 -3.26
N LEU A 283 0.35 -13.80 -2.99
CA LEU A 283 0.91 -14.80 -3.91
C LEU A 283 -0.02 -15.99 -4.09
N LYS A 284 -0.63 -16.46 -3.00
CA LYS A 284 -1.69 -17.48 -3.04
C LYS A 284 -2.89 -17.03 -3.89
N LEU A 285 -3.33 -15.79 -3.75
CA LEU A 285 -4.42 -15.23 -4.56
C LEU A 285 -4.05 -15.17 -6.05
N LYS A 286 -2.82 -14.76 -6.38
CA LYS A 286 -2.33 -14.67 -7.75
C LYS A 286 -1.91 -16.02 -8.35
N ARG A 287 -1.82 -17.08 -7.53
CA ARG A 287 -1.27 -18.40 -7.90
C ARG A 287 0.15 -18.31 -8.44
N ILE A 288 0.94 -17.38 -7.89
CA ILE A 288 2.35 -17.18 -8.23
C ILE A 288 3.17 -17.92 -7.17
N SER A 289 4.18 -18.69 -7.58
CA SER A 289 5.12 -19.34 -6.66
C SER A 289 6.25 -18.39 -6.26
N ASP A 290 6.69 -18.47 -5.01
CA ASP A 290 7.83 -17.74 -4.44
C ASP A 290 9.20 -18.27 -4.95
N GLU A 291 9.46 -18.19 -6.27
CA GLU A 291 10.80 -18.49 -6.84
C GLU A 291 11.75 -17.27 -6.84
#